data_AF-A0A1M5CTS5-F1
#
_entry.id   AF-A0A1M5CTS5-F1
#
_cell.length_a   1.000
_cell.length_b   1.000
_cell.length_c   1.000
_cell.angle_alpha   90.00
_cell.angle_beta   90.00
_cell.angle_gamma   90.00
#
_symmetry.space_group_name_H-M   'P 1'
#
loop_
_entity.id
_entity.type
_entity.pdbx_description
1 polymer ?
#
loop_
_entity_poly.entity_id
_entity_poly.type
_entity_poly.pdbx_seq_one_letter_code
_entity_poly.pdbx_strand_id
1 'polypeptide(L)'
;MSREHISRIENRKIKLTEEIKEQLTVALEKCNPDNPLEMLFDYVRIRFPTMDVQHVIRDILKLNMDYMLHEDFGFYSYTEHYYIGDIFVLTSTDEEKGVLLELKGKGCRQMESYLLAQERSWYDFLMDCLVNGGVMKRLDLAINDKAGILDIPELTQKCDREECVSVFRSYKSYASGELIKSHEQDKAGMGHTLYIGSLKSEVYFCIYEKAQEQYAKLGIPLSETPVKNRFEIRLKNDRAYYAVRDLLTHYDAEQTAFDIINRYMRFVDKEDGKSVPIGRSMTAGRGLSVLIVGV
;
A
#
# COMPACT_ATOMS: atom_id res chain seq x y z
N MET A 1 20.65 4.71 10.63
CA MET A 1 21.96 4.15 11.05
C MET A 1 22.34 2.98 10.15
N SER A 2 23.62 2.77 9.83
CA SER A 2 24.07 1.62 9.04
C SER A 2 24.27 0.37 9.90
N ARG A 3 24.20 -0.83 9.30
CA ARG A 3 24.48 -2.12 9.99
C ARG A 3 25.87 -2.14 10.62
N GLU A 4 26.88 -1.58 9.95
CA GLU A 4 28.24 -1.47 10.48
C GLU A 4 28.26 -0.63 11.76
N HIS A 5 27.50 0.46 11.80
CA HIS A 5 27.38 1.32 12.98
C HIS A 5 26.75 0.55 14.16
N ILE A 6 25.66 -0.19 13.91
CA ILE A 6 25.00 -1.03 14.93
C ILE A 6 25.94 -2.13 15.43
N SER A 7 26.62 -2.85 14.52
CA SER A 7 27.57 -3.89 14.88
C SER A 7 28.72 -3.35 15.75
N ARG A 8 29.19 -2.13 15.48
CA ARG A 8 30.22 -1.48 16.31
C ARG A 8 29.69 -1.10 17.70
N ILE A 9 28.42 -0.73 17.83
CA ILE A 9 27.76 -0.50 19.13
C ILE A 9 27.65 -1.83 19.90
N GLU A 10 27.15 -2.90 19.28
CA GLU A 10 26.99 -4.24 19.89
C GLU A 10 28.34 -4.79 20.38
N ASN A 11 29.40 -4.58 19.60
CA ASN A 11 30.77 -4.99 19.96
C ASN A 11 31.48 -4.02 20.92
N ARG A 12 30.76 -3.05 21.51
CA ARG A 12 31.28 -2.03 22.44
C ARG A 12 32.42 -1.19 21.87
N LYS A 13 32.54 -1.11 20.54
CA LYS A 13 33.53 -0.28 19.82
C LYS A 13 33.07 1.17 19.70
N ILE A 14 31.77 1.44 19.85
CA ILE A 14 31.16 2.77 19.91
C ILE A 14 30.35 2.87 21.21
N LYS A 15 30.46 4.00 21.91
CA LYS A 15 29.66 4.25 23.12
C LYS A 15 28.23 4.61 22.73
N LEU A 16 27.26 3.95 23.34
CA LEU A 16 25.85 4.29 23.19
C LEU A 16 25.58 5.68 23.76
N THR A 17 25.21 6.63 22.91
CA THR A 17 24.77 7.98 23.31
C THR A 17 23.25 7.99 23.46
N GLU A 18 22.69 8.98 24.17
CA GLU A 18 21.22 9.12 24.28
C GLU A 18 20.55 9.31 22.90
N GLU A 19 21.18 10.03 21.96
CA GLU A 19 20.65 10.19 20.59
C GLU A 19 20.54 8.85 19.84
N ILE A 20 21.61 8.05 19.80
CA ILE A 20 21.60 6.69 19.23
C ILE A 20 20.55 5.81 19.92
N LYS A 21 20.41 5.93 21.24
CA LYS A 21 19.42 5.17 22.01
C LYS A 21 18.00 5.55 21.60
N GLU A 22 17.71 6.84 21.46
CA GLU A 22 16.41 7.34 20.96
C GLU A 22 16.14 6.84 19.53
N GLN A 23 17.13 6.92 18.63
CA GLN A 23 17.00 6.39 17.27
C GLN A 23 16.73 4.87 17.24
N LEU A 24 17.40 4.09 18.12
CA LEU A 24 17.16 2.66 18.26
C LEU A 24 15.77 2.38 18.85
N THR A 25 15.34 3.14 19.85
CA THR A 25 14.00 3.01 20.45
C THR A 25 12.92 3.24 19.40
N VAL A 26 12.99 4.33 18.64
CA VAL A 26 12.04 4.62 17.56
C VAL A 26 12.04 3.52 16.49
N ALA A 27 13.21 3.00 16.11
CA ALA A 27 13.31 1.91 15.16
C ALA A 27 12.68 0.61 15.69
N LEU A 28 12.90 0.29 16.97
CA LEU A 28 12.31 -0.88 17.63
C LEU A 28 10.79 -0.77 17.77
N GLU A 29 10.28 0.42 18.11
CA GLU A 29 8.83 0.70 18.15
C GLU A 29 8.19 0.52 16.77
N LYS A 30 8.82 0.99 15.69
CA LYS A 30 8.35 0.74 14.32
C LYS A 30 8.33 -0.76 13.95
N CYS A 31 9.20 -1.57 14.56
CA CYS A 31 9.24 -3.02 14.35
C CYS A 31 8.35 -3.83 15.31
N ASN A 32 7.59 -3.16 16.19
CA ASN A 32 6.75 -3.85 17.16
C ASN A 32 5.57 -4.57 16.47
N PRO A 33 5.47 -5.91 16.53
CA PRO A 33 4.39 -6.66 15.89
C PRO A 33 3.01 -6.35 16.49
N ASP A 34 2.98 -5.85 17.73
CA ASP A 34 1.77 -5.49 18.46
C ASP A 34 1.29 -4.07 18.16
N ASN A 35 1.94 -3.36 17.22
CA ASN A 35 1.48 -2.04 16.82
C ASN A 35 0.03 -2.10 16.28
N PRO A 36 -0.83 -1.16 16.71
CA PRO A 36 -2.24 -1.15 16.31
C PRO A 36 -2.40 -0.89 14.82
N LEU A 37 -1.43 -0.23 14.21
CA LEU A 37 -1.36 0.09 12.80
C LEU A 37 -0.08 -0.46 12.19
N GLU A 38 -0.16 -0.96 10.98
CA GLU A 38 0.99 -1.49 10.24
C GLU A 38 0.95 -1.02 8.79
N MET A 39 2.06 -0.45 8.31
CA MET A 39 2.21 0.02 6.95
C MET A 39 2.88 -1.02 6.06
N LEU A 40 2.37 -1.19 4.84
CA LEU A 40 2.85 -2.17 3.88
C LEU A 40 2.74 -1.71 2.42
N PHE A 41 3.61 -2.26 1.57
CA PHE A 41 3.42 -2.24 0.13
C PHE A 41 2.40 -3.31 -0.26
N ASP A 42 1.29 -2.95 -0.88
CA ASP A 42 0.20 -3.89 -1.23
C ASP A 42 0.10 -4.16 -2.74
N TYR A 43 0.74 -3.32 -3.55
CA TYR A 43 0.80 -3.52 -4.98
C TYR A 43 1.98 -2.75 -5.59
N VAL A 44 2.74 -3.40 -6.47
CA VAL A 44 3.80 -2.76 -7.25
C VAL A 44 3.68 -3.21 -8.70
N ARG A 45 3.63 -2.25 -9.63
CA ARG A 45 3.72 -2.53 -11.06
C ARG A 45 4.66 -1.56 -11.73
N ILE A 46 5.70 -2.10 -12.36
CA ILE A 46 6.80 -1.35 -12.96
C ILE A 46 7.02 -1.87 -14.36
N ARG A 47 7.04 -0.96 -15.34
CA ARG A 47 7.37 -1.29 -16.74
C ARG A 47 8.81 -0.89 -17.02
N PHE A 48 9.63 -1.82 -17.46
CA PHE A 48 10.99 -1.56 -17.92
C PHE A 48 11.00 -1.42 -19.44
N PRO A 49 11.56 -0.32 -20.00
CA PRO A 49 11.68 -0.11 -21.44
C PRO A 49 12.81 -0.95 -22.03
N THR A 50 12.73 -2.28 -21.86
CA THR A 50 13.67 -3.26 -22.37
C THR A 50 12.91 -4.50 -22.82
N MET A 51 13.48 -5.23 -23.77
CA MET A 51 13.00 -6.56 -24.20
C MET A 51 13.74 -7.69 -23.50
N ASP A 52 14.78 -7.36 -22.74
CA ASP A 52 15.59 -8.32 -22.01
C ASP A 52 14.93 -8.69 -20.67
N VAL A 53 14.09 -9.72 -20.72
CA VAL A 53 13.44 -10.27 -19.53
C VAL A 53 14.44 -10.90 -18.55
N GLN A 54 15.57 -11.41 -19.05
CA GLN A 54 16.60 -12.01 -18.21
C GLN A 54 17.29 -10.94 -17.38
N HIS A 55 17.59 -9.78 -17.96
CA HIS A 55 18.11 -8.63 -17.24
C HIS A 55 17.18 -8.20 -16.10
N VAL A 56 15.87 -8.09 -16.37
CA VAL A 56 14.90 -7.73 -15.32
C VAL A 56 14.91 -8.76 -14.19
N ILE A 57 14.82 -10.06 -14.51
CA ILE A 57 14.72 -11.12 -13.49
C ILE A 57 16.04 -11.30 -12.72
N ARG A 58 17.17 -11.41 -13.43
CA ARG A 58 18.46 -11.75 -12.81
C ARG A 58 19.17 -10.54 -12.22
N ASP A 59 19.16 -9.39 -12.88
CA ASP A 59 19.99 -8.27 -12.46
C ASP A 59 19.21 -7.31 -11.54
N ILE A 60 17.93 -7.06 -11.84
CA ILE A 60 17.08 -6.13 -11.06
C ILE A 60 16.41 -6.85 -9.90
N LEU A 61 15.64 -7.92 -10.17
CA LEU A 61 14.95 -8.69 -9.14
C LEU A 61 15.91 -9.57 -8.33
N LYS A 62 17.08 -9.89 -8.89
CA LYS A 62 18.07 -10.83 -8.31
C LYS A 62 17.47 -12.20 -8.01
N LEU A 63 16.60 -12.66 -8.92
CA LEU A 63 15.98 -13.98 -8.87
C LEU A 63 16.66 -14.91 -9.86
N ASN A 64 16.68 -16.21 -9.53
CA ASN A 64 17.19 -17.21 -10.44
C ASN A 64 16.11 -17.57 -11.49
N MET A 65 16.42 -17.30 -12.75
CA MET A 65 15.57 -17.62 -13.90
C MET A 65 15.20 -19.10 -13.97
N ASP A 66 16.08 -19.99 -13.51
CA ASP A 66 15.87 -21.45 -13.61
C ASP A 66 14.74 -21.94 -12.71
N TYR A 67 14.30 -21.12 -11.74
CA TYR A 67 13.15 -21.39 -10.88
C TYR A 67 11.87 -20.68 -11.33
N MET A 68 11.93 -19.87 -12.40
CA MET A 68 10.75 -19.23 -12.97
C MET A 68 10.04 -20.20 -13.90
N LEU A 69 8.73 -20.32 -13.75
CA LEU A 69 7.86 -20.96 -14.73
C LEU A 69 7.56 -19.98 -15.86
N HIS A 70 7.34 -20.49 -17.07
CA HIS A 70 7.02 -19.71 -18.27
C HIS A 70 5.72 -20.20 -18.89
N GLU A 71 4.91 -19.25 -19.33
CA GLU A 71 3.60 -19.51 -19.93
C GLU A 71 3.40 -18.62 -21.18
N ASP A 72 2.91 -19.23 -22.26
CA ASP A 72 2.72 -18.61 -23.58
C ASP A 72 1.40 -17.81 -23.70
N PHE A 73 0.95 -17.23 -22.58
CA PHE A 73 -0.16 -16.28 -22.55
C PHE A 73 0.15 -15.16 -21.56
N GLY A 74 -0.48 -13.99 -21.71
CA GLY A 74 -0.23 -12.85 -20.83
C GLY A 74 -1.50 -12.05 -20.50
N PHE A 75 -1.29 -10.99 -19.73
CA PHE A 75 -2.31 -10.01 -19.36
C PHE A 75 -1.98 -8.65 -19.95
N TYR A 76 -2.93 -7.71 -19.96
CA TYR A 76 -2.67 -6.33 -20.43
C TYR A 76 -2.08 -6.23 -21.84
N SER A 77 -2.46 -7.16 -22.73
CA SER A 77 -1.94 -7.28 -24.10
C SER A 77 -0.45 -7.64 -24.19
N TYR A 78 0.15 -8.14 -23.11
CA TYR A 78 1.40 -8.90 -23.14
C TYR A 78 1.08 -10.32 -23.62
N THR A 79 2.02 -10.93 -24.33
CA THR A 79 1.79 -12.21 -24.99
C THR A 79 2.22 -13.39 -24.12
N GLU A 80 3.16 -13.18 -23.21
CA GLU A 80 3.75 -14.25 -22.39
C GLU A 80 4.12 -13.72 -21.00
N HIS A 81 4.36 -14.63 -20.05
CA HIS A 81 4.90 -14.24 -18.75
C HIS A 81 5.79 -15.32 -18.11
N TYR A 82 6.66 -14.85 -17.23
CA TYR A 82 7.42 -15.66 -16.29
C TYR A 82 6.90 -15.42 -14.89
N TYR A 83 6.84 -16.46 -14.06
CA TYR A 83 6.45 -16.29 -12.66
C TYR A 83 7.12 -17.28 -11.70
N ILE A 84 7.25 -16.86 -10.45
CA ILE A 84 7.59 -17.72 -9.31
C ILE A 84 6.66 -17.38 -8.15
N GLY A 85 5.77 -18.30 -7.80
CA GLY A 85 4.68 -18.00 -6.86
C GLY A 85 3.81 -16.84 -7.35
N ASP A 86 3.76 -15.75 -6.59
CA ASP A 86 2.98 -14.54 -6.84
C ASP A 86 3.80 -13.37 -7.44
N ILE A 87 5.05 -13.62 -7.88
CA ILE A 87 5.90 -12.64 -8.58
C ILE A 87 5.77 -12.88 -10.09
N PHE A 88 5.18 -11.91 -10.81
CA PHE A 88 4.92 -12.02 -12.25
C PHE A 88 5.77 -11.04 -13.06
N VAL A 89 6.38 -11.51 -14.14
CA VAL A 89 7.15 -10.71 -15.11
C VAL A 89 6.61 -10.99 -16.50
N LEU A 90 5.84 -10.05 -17.05
CA LEU A 90 5.20 -10.20 -18.34
C LEU A 90 6.10 -9.63 -19.45
N THR A 91 6.05 -10.27 -20.63
CA THR A 91 6.79 -9.86 -21.81
C THR A 91 5.91 -9.88 -23.06
N SER A 92 6.29 -9.10 -24.06
CA SER A 92 5.63 -9.01 -25.35
C SER A 92 6.67 -8.82 -26.44
N THR A 93 6.34 -9.12 -27.69
CA THR A 93 7.17 -8.75 -28.85
C THR A 93 7.10 -7.25 -29.19
N ASP A 94 6.21 -6.52 -28.52
CA ASP A 94 5.99 -5.08 -28.66
C ASP A 94 7.02 -4.27 -27.84
N GLU A 95 7.97 -3.64 -28.54
CA GLU A 95 9.04 -2.84 -27.93
C GLU A 95 8.53 -1.66 -27.09
N GLU A 96 7.35 -1.10 -27.41
CA GLU A 96 6.77 -0.02 -26.61
C GLU A 96 6.30 -0.51 -25.23
N LYS A 97 5.91 -1.79 -25.14
CA LYS A 97 5.52 -2.41 -23.87
C LYS A 97 6.74 -2.76 -23.02
N GLY A 98 7.79 -3.30 -23.63
CA GLY A 98 8.95 -3.80 -22.89
C GLY A 98 8.57 -4.92 -21.91
N VAL A 99 9.21 -4.95 -20.74
CA VAL A 99 8.97 -5.96 -19.69
C VAL A 99 8.19 -5.35 -18.52
N LEU A 100 7.17 -6.04 -18.03
CA LEU A 100 6.31 -5.57 -16.94
C LEU A 100 6.43 -6.47 -15.71
N LEU A 101 6.94 -5.91 -14.62
CA LEU A 101 6.84 -6.52 -13.30
C LEU A 101 5.46 -6.22 -12.70
N GLU A 102 4.81 -7.25 -12.16
CA GLU A 102 3.61 -7.12 -11.35
C GLU A 102 3.71 -7.92 -10.04
N LEU A 103 3.58 -7.20 -8.93
CA LEU A 103 3.49 -7.73 -7.58
C LEU A 103 2.14 -7.31 -7.00
N LYS A 104 1.23 -8.26 -6.84
CA LYS A 104 -0.02 -8.05 -6.07
C LYS A 104 0.30 -8.14 -4.57
N GLY A 105 -0.69 -8.02 -3.68
CA GLY A 105 -0.44 -8.06 -2.22
C GLY A 105 0.37 -9.29 -1.76
N LYS A 106 0.02 -10.49 -2.23
CA LYS A 106 0.80 -11.71 -1.97
C LYS A 106 2.19 -11.66 -2.60
N GLY A 107 2.29 -11.17 -3.84
CA GLY A 107 3.57 -10.97 -4.53
C GLY A 107 4.50 -9.99 -3.81
N CYS A 108 3.95 -8.96 -3.17
CA CYS A 108 4.72 -8.03 -2.33
C CYS A 108 5.27 -8.73 -1.09
N ARG A 109 4.44 -9.53 -0.39
CA ARG A 109 4.90 -10.35 0.75
C ARG A 109 5.98 -11.36 0.36
N GLN A 110 5.83 -12.01 -0.79
CA GLN A 110 6.84 -12.92 -1.30
C GLN A 110 8.13 -12.18 -1.69
N MET A 111 8.02 -11.03 -2.36
CA MET A 111 9.16 -10.20 -2.72
C MET A 111 9.93 -9.73 -1.48
N GLU A 112 9.25 -9.36 -0.39
CA GLU A 112 9.90 -9.02 0.89
C GLU A 112 10.79 -10.14 1.42
N SER A 113 10.39 -11.40 1.23
CA SER A 113 11.19 -12.56 1.65
C SER A 113 12.47 -12.67 0.82
N TYR A 114 12.39 -12.42 -0.49
CA TYR A 114 13.57 -12.35 -1.34
C TYR A 114 14.45 -11.15 -1.03
N LEU A 115 13.88 -9.96 -0.84
CA LEU A 115 14.63 -8.76 -0.48
C LEU A 115 15.38 -8.96 0.82
N LEU A 116 14.74 -9.55 1.84
CA LEU A 116 15.38 -9.91 3.10
C LEU A 116 16.57 -10.85 2.88
N ALA A 117 16.40 -11.92 2.10
CA ALA A 117 17.47 -12.87 1.77
C ALA A 117 18.61 -12.23 0.95
N GLN A 118 18.29 -11.21 0.16
CA GLN A 118 19.24 -10.42 -0.62
C GLN A 118 19.88 -9.26 0.16
N GLU A 119 19.53 -9.10 1.45
CA GLU A 119 19.91 -7.97 2.30
C GLU A 119 19.53 -6.60 1.71
N ARG A 120 18.39 -6.53 1.02
CA ARG A 120 17.82 -5.32 0.41
C ARG A 120 16.54 -4.92 1.12
N SER A 121 16.27 -3.63 1.14
CA SER A 121 14.98 -3.06 1.49
C SER A 121 14.12 -2.83 0.23
N TRP A 122 12.84 -2.50 0.44
CA TRP A 122 12.00 -1.95 -0.63
C TRP A 122 12.60 -0.71 -1.28
N TYR A 123 13.31 0.13 -0.51
CA TYR A 123 13.94 1.34 -1.01
C TYR A 123 15.11 1.02 -1.94
N ASP A 124 15.96 0.05 -1.58
CA ASP A 124 17.06 -0.41 -2.45
C ASP A 124 16.49 -0.99 -3.76
N PHE A 125 15.43 -1.78 -3.65
CA PHE A 125 14.74 -2.35 -4.80
C PHE A 125 14.13 -1.29 -5.73
N LEU A 126 13.40 -0.32 -5.18
CA LEU A 126 12.77 0.75 -5.96
C LEU A 126 13.82 1.67 -6.60
N MET A 127 14.94 1.92 -5.91
CA MET A 127 16.07 2.66 -6.46
C MET A 127 16.70 1.93 -7.65
N ASP A 128 16.99 0.63 -7.51
CA ASP A 128 17.52 -0.20 -8.60
C ASP A 128 16.56 -0.22 -9.79
N CYS A 129 15.24 -0.30 -9.54
CA CYS A 129 14.25 -0.22 -10.60
C CYS A 129 14.31 1.11 -11.36
N LEU A 130 14.41 2.25 -10.66
CA LEU A 130 14.49 3.57 -11.29
C LEU A 130 15.80 3.76 -12.08
N VAL A 131 16.93 3.31 -11.53
CA VAL A 131 18.24 3.36 -12.20
C VAL A 131 18.23 2.58 -13.52
N ASN A 132 17.50 1.46 -13.56
CA ASN A 132 17.31 0.66 -14.77
C ASN A 132 16.12 1.13 -15.64
N GLY A 133 15.72 2.41 -15.53
CA GLY A 133 14.70 3.00 -16.39
C GLY A 133 13.25 2.58 -16.10
N GLY A 134 13.01 1.97 -14.94
CA GLY A 134 11.69 1.50 -14.52
C GLY A 134 10.65 2.63 -14.47
N VAL A 135 9.57 2.46 -15.22
CA VAL A 135 8.42 3.38 -15.25
C VAL A 135 7.36 2.89 -14.27
N MET A 136 7.14 3.66 -13.21
CA MET A 136 6.14 3.35 -12.18
C MET A 136 4.73 3.40 -12.77
N LYS A 137 4.09 2.24 -12.91
CA LYS A 137 2.72 2.14 -13.45
C LYS A 137 1.68 2.12 -12.34
N ARG A 138 1.99 1.46 -11.22
CA ARG A 138 1.12 1.43 -10.04
C ARG A 138 1.90 1.16 -8.77
N LEU A 139 1.52 1.86 -7.70
CA LEU A 139 1.96 1.61 -6.34
C LEU A 139 0.73 1.69 -5.44
N ASP A 140 0.52 0.65 -4.62
CA ASP A 140 -0.46 0.69 -3.54
C ASP A 140 0.30 0.60 -2.21
N LEU A 141 0.10 1.60 -1.34
CA LEU A 141 0.48 1.53 0.06
C LEU A 141 -0.76 1.18 0.88
N ALA A 142 -0.63 0.39 1.95
CA ALA A 142 -1.77 0.08 2.80
C ALA A 142 -1.46 0.19 4.29
N ILE A 143 -2.42 0.72 5.03
CA ILE A 143 -2.44 0.74 6.51
C ILE A 143 -3.35 -0.41 6.95
N ASN A 144 -2.79 -1.42 7.58
CA ASN A 144 -3.53 -2.42 8.35
C ASN A 144 -3.91 -1.82 9.70
N ASP A 145 -5.18 -1.93 10.07
CA ASP A 145 -5.70 -1.54 11.37
C ASP A 145 -6.11 -2.80 12.15
N LYS A 146 -5.31 -3.14 13.16
CA LYS A 146 -5.50 -4.28 14.06
C LYS A 146 -6.36 -3.91 15.27
N ALA A 147 -6.39 -2.62 15.62
CA ALA A 147 -7.14 -2.12 16.77
C ALA A 147 -8.65 -1.98 16.47
N GLY A 148 -9.02 -1.68 15.22
CA GLY A 148 -10.39 -1.36 14.81
C GLY A 148 -10.68 0.15 14.88
N ILE A 149 -9.66 0.98 14.67
CA ILE A 149 -9.73 2.45 14.66
C ILE A 149 -10.59 2.95 13.48
N LEU A 150 -10.52 2.26 12.34
CA LEU A 150 -11.26 2.62 11.14
C LEU A 150 -12.69 2.06 11.20
N ASP A 151 -13.66 2.88 11.56
CA ASP A 151 -15.09 2.52 11.49
C ASP A 151 -15.66 2.84 10.10
N ILE A 152 -15.65 1.88 9.18
CA ILE A 152 -16.07 2.09 7.78
C ILE A 152 -17.53 2.58 7.69
N PRO A 153 -18.51 2.03 8.44
CA PRO A 153 -19.87 2.58 8.51
C PRO A 153 -19.92 4.06 8.91
N GLU A 154 -19.23 4.47 9.98
CA GLU A 154 -19.21 5.88 10.41
C GLU A 154 -18.50 6.77 9.38
N LEU A 155 -17.38 6.33 8.81
CA LEU A 155 -16.69 7.06 7.74
C LEU A 155 -17.57 7.25 6.50
N THR A 156 -18.43 6.27 6.20
CA THR A 156 -19.42 6.36 5.12
C THR A 156 -20.48 7.41 5.46
N GLN A 157 -21.04 7.37 6.67
CA GLN A 157 -22.01 8.38 7.11
C GLN A 157 -21.41 9.80 7.12
N LYS A 158 -20.15 9.96 7.50
CA LYS A 158 -19.45 11.26 7.39
C LYS A 158 -19.33 11.73 5.94
N CYS A 159 -19.12 10.84 4.97
CA CYS A 159 -19.20 11.23 3.56
C CYS A 159 -20.60 11.75 3.20
N ASP A 160 -21.65 11.03 3.61
CA ASP A 160 -23.05 11.39 3.34
C ASP A 160 -23.49 12.69 4.02
N ARG A 161 -22.91 13.01 5.19
CA ARG A 161 -23.16 14.25 5.95
C ARG A 161 -22.34 15.45 5.48
N GLU A 162 -21.58 15.31 4.38
CA GLU A 162 -20.63 16.33 3.89
C GLU A 162 -19.51 16.67 4.91
N GLU A 163 -19.19 15.71 5.77
CA GLU A 163 -18.13 15.76 6.79
C GLU A 163 -16.80 15.18 6.26
N CYS A 164 -16.72 14.92 4.96
CA CYS A 164 -15.51 14.50 4.25
C CYS A 164 -15.01 15.64 3.35
N VAL A 165 -13.99 16.38 3.81
CA VAL A 165 -13.33 17.40 2.98
C VAL A 165 -12.34 16.69 2.08
N SER A 166 -12.59 16.71 0.77
CA SER A 166 -11.84 15.90 -0.18
C SER A 166 -11.59 16.65 -1.49
N VAL A 167 -10.45 16.37 -2.13
CA VAL A 167 -10.22 16.77 -3.53
C VAL A 167 -10.94 15.86 -4.52
N PHE A 168 -11.36 14.68 -4.07
CA PHE A 168 -12.15 13.76 -4.87
C PHE A 168 -13.58 14.28 -5.03
N ARG A 169 -14.17 14.03 -6.20
CA ARG A 169 -15.54 14.45 -6.53
C ARG A 169 -16.58 13.36 -6.31
N SER A 170 -16.16 12.17 -5.92
CA SER A 170 -17.02 11.01 -5.78
C SER A 170 -16.46 10.05 -4.74
N TYR A 171 -17.35 9.43 -3.99
CA TYR A 171 -17.11 8.23 -3.21
C TYR A 171 -18.17 7.18 -3.57
N LYS A 172 -17.89 5.92 -3.24
CA LYS A 172 -18.83 4.80 -3.35
C LYS A 172 -18.69 3.94 -2.11
N SER A 173 -19.79 3.73 -1.41
CA SER A 173 -19.86 2.74 -0.34
C SER A 173 -20.54 1.47 -0.83
N TYR A 174 -20.04 0.33 -0.38
CA TYR A 174 -20.65 -0.96 -0.55
C TYR A 174 -20.78 -1.59 0.83
N ALA A 175 -22.00 -1.85 1.28
CA ALA A 175 -22.28 -2.91 2.24
C ALA A 175 -22.46 -4.16 1.37
N SER A 176 -21.55 -5.13 1.44
CA SER A 176 -21.48 -6.19 0.43
C SER A 176 -22.82 -6.92 0.31
N GLY A 177 -23.30 -7.05 -0.94
CA GLY A 177 -24.60 -7.60 -1.31
C GLY A 177 -24.99 -7.36 -2.78
N GLU A 178 -24.31 -6.46 -3.53
CA GLU A 178 -24.71 -6.11 -4.90
C GLU A 178 -24.23 -7.06 -6.02
N LEU A 179 -23.65 -8.23 -5.72
CA LEU A 179 -23.35 -9.25 -6.74
C LEU A 179 -24.06 -10.60 -6.51
N ILE A 180 -24.83 -10.77 -5.43
CA ILE A 180 -25.65 -11.97 -5.21
C ILE A 180 -27.12 -11.58 -5.32
N LYS A 181 -27.69 -11.75 -6.52
CA LYS A 181 -29.14 -11.91 -6.69
C LYS A 181 -29.55 -13.23 -6.05
N SER A 182 -29.86 -13.24 -4.75
CA SER A 182 -30.88 -14.10 -4.12
C SER A 182 -30.71 -14.13 -2.59
N HIS A 183 -31.80 -13.79 -1.89
CA HIS A 183 -32.05 -13.94 -0.45
C HIS A 183 -31.55 -12.84 0.51
N GLU A 184 -32.51 -12.15 1.13
CA GLU A 184 -32.33 -11.04 2.08
C GLU A 184 -31.78 -11.47 3.46
N GLN A 185 -31.68 -12.78 3.74
CA GLN A 185 -31.20 -13.30 5.03
C GLN A 185 -29.66 -13.33 5.15
N ASP A 186 -28.91 -13.18 4.05
CA ASP A 186 -27.44 -13.17 4.07
C ASP A 186 -26.82 -11.77 4.20
N LYS A 187 -27.65 -10.70 4.24
CA LYS A 187 -27.17 -9.31 4.32
C LYS A 187 -26.57 -8.91 5.67
N ALA A 188 -26.84 -9.68 6.73
CA ALA A 188 -26.48 -9.31 8.11
C ALA A 188 -25.05 -9.69 8.53
N GLY A 189 -24.25 -10.30 7.64
CA GLY A 189 -22.89 -10.76 7.93
C GLY A 189 -21.84 -10.31 6.91
N MET A 190 -22.11 -9.25 6.15
CA MET A 190 -21.33 -8.89 4.97
C MET A 190 -20.60 -7.56 5.15
N GLY A 191 -19.27 -7.59 5.05
CA GLY A 191 -18.43 -6.46 5.44
C GLY A 191 -18.60 -5.18 4.61
N HIS A 192 -18.18 -4.07 5.19
CA HIS A 192 -18.26 -2.74 4.61
C HIS A 192 -17.00 -2.34 3.83
N THR A 193 -17.19 -1.66 2.70
CA THR A 193 -16.12 -1.08 1.89
C THR A 193 -16.47 0.33 1.44
N LEU A 194 -15.55 1.27 1.60
CA LEU A 194 -15.64 2.65 1.16
C LEU A 194 -14.53 2.95 0.15
N TYR A 195 -14.92 3.26 -1.09
CA TYR A 195 -14.04 3.76 -2.13
C TYR A 195 -14.15 5.28 -2.22
N ILE A 196 -13.02 5.98 -2.25
CA ILE A 196 -12.97 7.44 -2.37
C ILE A 196 -12.12 7.79 -3.59
N GLY A 197 -12.72 8.48 -4.55
CA GLY A 197 -12.15 8.68 -5.89
C GLY A 197 -12.67 7.66 -6.92
N SER A 198 -12.06 7.66 -8.10
CA SER A 198 -12.46 6.81 -9.23
C SER A 198 -11.41 5.75 -9.51
N LEU A 199 -11.82 4.53 -9.85
CA LEU A 199 -10.86 3.50 -10.31
C LEU A 199 -10.10 3.92 -11.58
N LYS A 200 -10.64 4.89 -12.34
CA LYS A 200 -9.99 5.45 -13.53
C LYS A 200 -8.99 6.58 -13.21
N SER A 201 -9.05 7.18 -12.01
CA SER A 201 -8.10 8.23 -11.64
C SER A 201 -6.74 7.66 -11.24
N GLU A 202 -5.74 8.53 -11.21
CA GLU A 202 -4.38 8.19 -10.81
C GLU A 202 -4.21 8.05 -9.30
N VAL A 203 -5.16 8.55 -8.52
CA VAL A 203 -5.25 8.32 -7.07
C VAL A 203 -6.66 7.89 -6.75
N TYR A 204 -6.82 6.88 -5.91
CA TYR A 204 -8.05 6.64 -5.17
C TYR A 204 -7.74 5.84 -3.90
N PHE A 205 -8.64 5.92 -2.93
CA PHE A 205 -8.52 5.21 -1.66
C PHE A 205 -9.59 4.13 -1.51
N CYS A 206 -9.24 3.04 -0.83
CA CYS A 206 -10.15 1.94 -0.51
C CYS A 206 -10.01 1.59 0.96
N ILE A 207 -11.09 1.75 1.73
CA ILE A 207 -11.13 1.46 3.16
C ILE A 207 -12.14 0.34 3.36
N TYR A 208 -11.74 -0.77 3.96
CA TYR A 208 -12.62 -1.94 4.09
C TYR A 208 -12.32 -2.79 5.31
N GLU A 209 -13.30 -3.58 5.71
CA GLU A 209 -13.18 -4.58 6.76
C GLU A 209 -12.42 -5.81 6.24
N LYS A 210 -11.11 -5.84 6.53
CA LYS A 210 -10.20 -6.87 6.05
C LYS A 210 -10.54 -8.25 6.63
N ALA A 211 -10.92 -8.32 7.90
CA ALA A 211 -11.32 -9.57 8.53
C ALA A 211 -12.55 -10.18 7.86
N GLN A 212 -13.56 -9.36 7.54
CA GLN A 212 -14.74 -9.80 6.80
C GLN A 212 -14.40 -10.24 5.38
N GLU A 213 -13.49 -9.54 4.71
CA GLU A 213 -13.01 -9.92 3.37
C GLU A 213 -12.28 -11.26 3.37
N GLN A 214 -11.45 -11.55 4.39
CA GLN A 214 -10.76 -12.83 4.53
C GLN A 214 -11.73 -13.96 4.89
N TYR A 215 -12.69 -13.71 5.78
CA TYR A 215 -13.74 -14.67 6.09
C TYR A 215 -14.55 -15.04 4.84
N ALA A 216 -15.01 -14.03 4.08
CA ALA A 216 -15.81 -14.27 2.86
C ALA A 216 -15.04 -15.00 1.76
N LYS A 217 -13.74 -14.74 1.60
CA LYS A 217 -12.93 -15.35 0.53
C LYS A 217 -12.35 -16.72 0.87
N LEU A 218 -11.93 -16.90 2.12
CA LEU A 218 -11.11 -18.04 2.55
C LEU A 218 -11.72 -18.81 3.71
N GLY A 219 -12.84 -18.35 4.30
CA GLY A 219 -13.47 -18.98 5.45
C GLY A 219 -12.70 -18.82 6.76
N ILE A 220 -11.70 -17.93 6.81
CA ILE A 220 -10.87 -17.71 8.01
C ILE A 220 -11.73 -17.02 9.08
N PRO A 221 -11.88 -17.58 10.30
CA PRO A 221 -12.65 -16.96 11.37
C PRO A 221 -12.17 -15.54 11.69
N LEU A 222 -13.11 -14.64 12.00
CA LEU A 222 -12.80 -13.25 12.36
C LEU A 222 -11.84 -13.15 13.55
N SER A 223 -11.98 -14.07 14.53
CA SER A 223 -11.10 -14.16 15.71
C SER A 223 -9.66 -14.55 15.37
N GLU A 224 -9.43 -15.16 14.20
CA GLU A 224 -8.12 -15.61 13.73
C GLU A 224 -7.48 -14.61 12.76
N THR A 225 -8.17 -13.53 12.41
CA THR A 225 -7.63 -12.49 11.51
C THR A 225 -7.12 -11.31 12.33
N PRO A 226 -5.79 -11.08 12.43
CA PRO A 226 -5.25 -9.99 13.25
C PRO A 226 -5.61 -8.60 12.72
N VAL A 227 -5.76 -8.47 11.39
CA VAL A 227 -6.08 -7.21 10.73
C VAL A 227 -7.59 -7.08 10.60
N LYS A 228 -8.18 -6.16 11.36
CA LYS A 228 -9.62 -5.91 11.34
C LYS A 228 -10.00 -5.13 10.08
N ASN A 229 -9.33 -4.01 9.84
CA ASN A 229 -9.60 -3.10 8.73
C ASN A 229 -8.34 -2.83 7.92
N ARG A 230 -8.51 -2.36 6.68
CA ARG A 230 -7.41 -1.90 5.84
C ARG A 230 -7.78 -0.63 5.09
N PHE A 231 -6.85 0.32 5.07
CA PHE A 231 -6.86 1.47 4.19
C PHE A 231 -5.82 1.26 3.08
N GLU A 232 -6.21 1.22 1.81
CA GLU A 232 -5.32 1.17 0.66
C GLU A 232 -5.28 2.53 -0.06
N ILE A 233 -4.07 3.05 -0.25
CA ILE A 233 -3.73 4.22 -1.05
C ILE A 233 -3.28 3.73 -2.43
N ARG A 234 -4.16 3.75 -3.43
CA ARG A 234 -3.82 3.31 -4.79
C ARG A 234 -3.36 4.48 -5.66
N LEU A 235 -2.16 4.36 -6.22
CA LEU A 235 -1.51 5.36 -7.05
C LEU A 235 -1.14 4.78 -8.41
N LYS A 236 -1.31 5.54 -9.49
CA LYS A 236 -0.95 5.12 -10.85
C LYS A 236 -0.09 6.16 -11.55
N ASN A 237 0.70 5.70 -12.52
CA ASN A 237 1.53 6.53 -13.40
C ASN A 237 2.31 7.61 -12.62
N ASP A 238 2.12 8.89 -12.94
CA ASP A 238 2.81 10.02 -12.33
C ASP A 238 2.68 10.04 -10.81
N ARG A 239 1.50 9.69 -10.28
CA ARG A 239 1.26 9.65 -8.82
C ARG A 239 2.02 8.52 -8.15
N ALA A 240 2.15 7.38 -8.82
CA ALA A 240 3.01 6.30 -8.34
C ALA A 240 4.49 6.71 -8.39
N TYR A 241 4.93 7.35 -9.47
CA TYR A 241 6.31 7.86 -9.58
C TYR A 241 6.66 8.87 -8.48
N TYR A 242 5.80 9.87 -8.25
CA TYR A 242 6.05 10.87 -7.22
C TYR A 242 6.05 10.29 -5.80
N ALA A 243 5.21 9.29 -5.53
CA ALA A 243 5.24 8.60 -4.24
C ALA A 243 6.52 7.76 -4.06
N VAL A 244 6.99 7.06 -5.10
CA VAL A 244 8.28 6.37 -5.04
C VAL A 244 9.43 7.35 -4.80
N ARG A 245 9.41 8.51 -5.47
CA ARG A 245 10.42 9.56 -5.23
C ARG A 245 10.39 10.05 -3.78
N ASP A 246 9.21 10.25 -3.22
CA ASP A 246 9.05 10.69 -1.84
C ASP A 246 9.55 9.63 -0.83
N LEU A 247 9.19 8.36 -1.05
CA LEU A 247 9.71 7.22 -0.30
C LEU A 247 11.24 7.16 -0.30
N LEU A 248 11.87 7.36 -1.46
CA LEU A 248 13.33 7.35 -1.60
C LEU A 248 14.00 8.62 -1.07
N THR A 249 13.25 9.70 -0.86
CA THR A 249 13.78 10.94 -0.28
C THR A 249 13.78 10.88 1.23
N HIS A 250 12.67 10.42 1.82
CA HIS A 250 12.46 10.42 3.27
C HIS A 250 12.80 9.10 3.95
N TYR A 251 12.85 7.99 3.19
CA TYR A 251 12.98 6.63 3.74
C TYR A 251 11.92 6.32 4.82
N ASP A 252 10.75 6.94 4.69
CA ASP A 252 9.64 6.82 5.63
C ASP A 252 8.31 6.65 4.88
N ALA A 253 7.81 5.41 4.88
CA ALA A 253 6.56 5.04 4.24
C ALA A 253 5.33 5.58 4.98
N GLU A 254 5.40 5.74 6.30
CA GLU A 254 4.30 6.29 7.10
C GLU A 254 4.12 7.77 6.78
N GLN A 255 5.22 8.55 6.82
CA GLN A 255 5.20 9.95 6.44
C GLN A 255 4.63 10.12 5.03
N THR A 256 5.14 9.36 4.05
CA THR A 256 4.67 9.43 2.66
C THR A 256 3.17 9.13 2.57
N ALA A 257 2.70 8.07 3.24
CA ALA A 257 1.29 7.68 3.23
C ALA A 257 0.39 8.76 3.85
N PHE A 258 0.74 9.30 5.01
CA PHE A 258 -0.04 10.33 5.67
C PHE A 258 -0.02 11.66 4.92
N ASP A 259 1.10 12.04 4.30
CA ASP A 259 1.18 13.24 3.46
C ASP A 259 0.25 13.12 2.24
N ILE A 260 0.18 11.94 1.62
CA ILE A 260 -0.78 11.67 0.54
C ILE A 260 -2.22 11.71 1.07
N ILE A 261 -2.53 11.02 2.17
CA ILE A 261 -3.88 11.03 2.74
C ILE A 261 -4.32 12.46 3.04
N ASN A 262 -3.52 13.21 3.82
CA ASN A 262 -3.85 14.55 4.27
C ASN A 262 -3.96 15.55 3.13
N ARG A 263 -3.25 15.32 2.01
CA ARG A 263 -3.37 16.14 0.79
C ARG A 263 -4.69 15.92 0.06
N TYR A 264 -5.27 14.74 0.16
CA TYR A 264 -6.42 14.35 -0.66
C TYR A 264 -7.73 14.33 0.10
N MET A 265 -7.73 14.00 1.39
CA MET A 265 -8.94 13.95 2.19
C MET A 265 -8.71 14.16 3.68
N ARG A 266 -9.78 14.58 4.37
CA ARG A 266 -9.89 14.55 5.82
C ARG A 266 -11.36 14.43 6.23
N PHE A 267 -11.63 13.68 7.29
CA PHE A 267 -12.94 13.71 7.95
C PHE A 267 -12.94 14.75 9.07
N VAL A 268 -14.04 15.48 9.18
CA VAL A 268 -14.23 16.53 10.20
C VAL A 268 -15.52 16.29 10.96
N ASP A 269 -15.59 16.75 12.20
CA ASP A 269 -16.86 16.84 12.93
C ASP A 269 -17.49 18.21 12.67
N LYS A 270 -18.82 18.25 12.51
CA LYS A 270 -19.54 19.54 12.45
C LYS A 270 -19.50 20.21 13.82
N GLU A 271 -18.99 21.43 13.86
CA GLU A 271 -19.23 22.35 14.97
C GLU A 271 -20.55 23.09 14.74
N ASP A 272 -21.41 23.17 15.76
CA ASP A 272 -22.67 23.91 15.68
C ASP A 272 -22.44 25.34 15.16
N GLY A 273 -23.13 25.67 14.05
CA GLY A 273 -23.10 27.01 13.45
C GLY A 273 -22.00 27.29 12.42
N LYS A 274 -21.15 26.31 12.04
CA LYS A 274 -20.14 26.49 10.97
C LYS A 274 -20.35 25.53 9.80
N SER A 275 -20.45 26.07 8.58
CA SER A 275 -20.47 25.27 7.34
C SER A 275 -19.07 24.72 7.03
N VAL A 276 -18.99 23.45 6.63
CA VAL A 276 -17.74 22.83 6.16
C VAL A 276 -17.31 23.51 4.84
N PRO A 277 -16.05 23.98 4.71
CA PRO A 277 -15.60 24.61 3.47
C PRO A 277 -15.62 23.63 2.31
N ILE A 278 -16.48 23.87 1.32
CA ILE A 278 -16.50 23.15 0.06
C ILE A 278 -15.39 23.72 -0.83
N GLY A 279 -14.36 22.92 -1.11
CA GLY A 279 -13.41 23.15 -2.19
C GLY A 279 -12.56 24.43 -2.07
N ARG A 280 -11.26 24.20 -1.78
CA ARG A 280 -10.12 25.16 -1.76
C ARG A 280 -9.80 25.72 -0.36
N SER A 281 -8.61 25.35 0.10
CA SER A 281 -7.95 25.62 1.39
C SER A 281 -8.27 24.63 2.52
N MET A 282 -7.36 23.68 2.72
CA MET A 282 -7.40 22.69 3.80
C MET A 282 -6.72 23.20 5.07
N THR A 283 -7.09 24.38 5.57
CA THR A 283 -6.37 25.03 6.70
C THR A 283 -7.09 25.00 8.04
N ALA A 284 -8.31 24.45 8.16
CA ALA A 284 -8.97 24.33 9.47
C ALA A 284 -9.80 23.05 9.56
N GLY A 285 -9.42 22.13 10.47
CA GLY A 285 -10.10 20.86 10.75
C GLY A 285 -9.10 19.75 11.12
N ARG A 286 -9.42 18.94 12.15
CA ARG A 286 -8.65 17.75 12.54
C ARG A 286 -8.58 16.80 11.34
N GLY A 287 -7.38 16.40 10.93
CA GLY A 287 -7.15 15.55 9.75
C GLY A 287 -7.56 14.09 9.98
N LEU A 288 -7.59 13.27 8.92
CA LEU A 288 -7.65 11.81 9.07
C LEU A 288 -6.46 11.29 9.89
N SER A 289 -5.32 11.98 9.79
CA SER A 289 -4.17 11.83 10.68
C SER A 289 -4.53 11.98 12.17
N VAL A 290 -5.53 12.78 12.56
CA VAL A 290 -5.92 12.88 13.98
C VAL A 290 -6.80 11.71 14.42
N LEU A 291 -7.54 11.08 13.49
CA LEU A 291 -8.29 9.85 13.74
C LEU A 291 -7.37 8.61 13.78
N ILE A 292 -6.28 8.62 13.01
CA ILE A 292 -5.35 7.48 12.88
C ILE A 292 -4.12 7.61 13.81
N VAL A 293 -3.59 8.82 14.03
CA VAL A 293 -2.42 9.14 14.88
C VAL A 293 -2.83 9.60 16.28
N GLY A 294 -4.14 9.74 16.55
CA GLY A 294 -4.68 10.08 17.87
C GLY A 294 -4.80 8.90 18.84
N VAL A 295 -4.14 7.77 18.55
CA VAL A 295 -4.04 6.58 19.40
C VAL A 295 -2.58 6.35 19.75
#